data_AF-A0A954FCV2-F1
#
_entry.id   AF-A0A954FCV2-F1
#
_cell.length_a   1.000
_cell.length_b   1.000
_cell.length_c   1.000
_cell.angle_alpha   90.00
_cell.angle_beta   90.00
_cell.angle_gamma   90.00
#
_symmetry.space_group_name_H-M   'P 1'
#
loop_
_entity.id
_entity.type
_entity.pdbx_description
1 polymer ?
#
loop_
_entity_poly.entity_id
_entity_poly.type
_entity_poly.pdbx_seq_one_letter_code
_entity_poly.pdbx_strand_id
1 'polypeptide(L)'
;MLEKKGTPMEENQKSDQPEANKTQEVTAELPPPEKARLLTRTALWFLAVILAASAMIYQRATGPTYPMKVPVTGNIVAKLIRTHESTGDATVEVPIPATDAKTATATLYFKRFRTNDEFTPIPMKVETTESRTQLEGDLPKQPAAGKLEYYIEAEIAGQSMRLPENKNENVIIRFKDPVPDGVLIPHITLMILSILLGMRSGLAALFAPYNMRQLAWATLCGMTVGGMILGPMVQKYAFGEYW
;
A
#
# COMPACT_ATOMS: atom_id res chain seq x y z
N MET A 1 48.14 91.70 -43.17
CA MET A 1 48.09 90.97 -44.45
C MET A 1 47.29 89.69 -44.20
N LEU A 2 45.99 89.72 -44.51
CA LEU A 2 45.36 88.98 -45.63
C LEU A 2 45.36 87.47 -45.34
N GLU A 3 44.37 86.92 -44.63
CA GLU A 3 42.97 86.67 -45.03
C GLU A 3 42.83 85.65 -46.19
N LYS A 4 42.39 84.42 -45.85
CA LYS A 4 41.52 83.52 -46.66
C LYS A 4 41.05 82.39 -45.72
N LYS A 5 39.88 82.47 -45.06
CA LYS A 5 38.48 82.24 -45.52
C LYS A 5 38.21 80.80 -45.96
N GLY A 6 37.29 80.11 -45.25
CA GLY A 6 36.38 79.12 -45.85
C GLY A 6 36.19 77.77 -45.14
N THR A 7 35.40 77.73 -44.07
CA THR A 7 34.66 76.56 -43.50
C THR A 7 33.45 76.17 -44.39
N PRO A 8 32.77 75.00 -44.24
CA PRO A 8 31.91 74.63 -43.08
C PRO A 8 32.02 73.14 -42.63
N MET A 9 31.89 72.79 -41.34
CA MET A 9 30.65 72.46 -40.60
C MET A 9 29.68 71.52 -41.34
N GLU A 10 29.65 70.24 -40.96
CA GLU A 10 28.38 69.51 -40.82
C GLU A 10 28.48 68.46 -39.69
N GLU A 11 27.62 68.67 -38.71
CA GLU A 11 27.27 67.84 -37.57
C GLU A 11 26.30 66.76 -38.05
N ASN A 12 26.52 65.47 -37.75
CA ASN A 12 25.38 64.61 -37.41
C ASN A 12 25.75 63.32 -36.68
N GLN A 13 24.87 62.98 -35.76
CA GLN A 13 24.84 61.85 -34.86
C GLN A 13 24.54 60.51 -35.57
N LYS A 14 25.03 59.43 -34.94
CA LYS A 14 24.35 58.13 -34.73
C LYS A 14 23.95 57.30 -35.96
N SER A 15 24.63 56.16 -36.13
CA SER A 15 24.00 54.93 -36.65
C SER A 15 24.44 53.72 -35.82
N ASP A 16 23.46 53.11 -35.18
CA ASP A 16 23.53 51.84 -34.46
C ASP A 16 23.81 50.63 -35.39
N GLN A 17 24.43 49.61 -34.79
CA GLN A 17 24.44 48.16 -35.14
C GLN A 17 25.56 47.61 -36.07
N PRO A 18 25.88 46.29 -36.02
CA PRO A 18 26.57 45.60 -34.91
C PRO A 18 27.69 44.68 -35.45
N GLU A 19 28.94 44.85 -35.03
CA GLU A 19 30.00 43.92 -35.47
C GLU A 19 29.94 42.58 -34.70
N ALA A 20 29.40 41.60 -35.43
CA ALA A 20 29.85 40.21 -35.52
C ALA A 20 30.16 39.50 -34.18
N ASN A 21 29.09 38.87 -33.68
CA ASN A 21 29.13 37.77 -32.71
C ASN A 21 30.19 36.74 -33.11
N LYS A 22 31.25 36.64 -32.31
CA LYS A 22 32.30 35.62 -32.43
C LYS A 22 31.65 34.29 -32.07
N THR A 23 31.37 33.47 -33.08
CA THR A 23 30.82 32.12 -32.95
C THR A 23 31.64 31.31 -31.94
N GLN A 24 31.15 31.24 -30.70
CA GLN A 24 31.47 30.13 -29.83
C GLN A 24 30.77 28.92 -30.45
N GLU A 25 31.54 27.98 -31.00
CA GLU A 25 31.09 26.61 -31.17
C GLU A 25 30.80 26.05 -29.77
N VAL A 26 29.61 26.35 -29.26
CA VAL A 26 28.97 25.52 -28.26
C VAL A 26 28.76 24.20 -28.98
N THR A 27 29.60 23.21 -28.69
CA THR A 27 29.33 21.81 -29.00
C THR A 27 28.08 21.43 -28.21
N ALA A 28 26.92 21.88 -28.71
CA ALA A 28 25.61 21.48 -28.24
C ALA A 28 25.49 20.03 -28.69
N GLU A 29 25.84 19.13 -27.78
CA GLU A 29 25.61 17.70 -27.92
C GLU A 29 24.18 17.53 -28.42
N LEU A 30 24.05 17.05 -29.66
CA LEU A 30 22.77 17.02 -30.34
C LEU A 30 21.78 16.27 -29.45
N PRO A 31 20.57 16.82 -29.24
CA PRO A 31 19.57 16.13 -28.45
C PRO A 31 19.43 14.69 -28.97
N PRO A 32 19.46 13.67 -28.08
CA PRO A 32 19.40 12.29 -28.52
C PRO A 32 18.16 12.09 -29.41
N PRO A 33 18.25 11.22 -30.44
CA PRO A 33 17.22 11.09 -31.46
C PRO A 33 15.85 10.87 -30.80
N GLU A 34 14.80 11.45 -31.38
CA GLU A 34 13.44 11.46 -30.82
C GLU A 34 12.96 10.06 -30.37
N LYS A 35 13.32 9.04 -31.13
CA LYS A 35 13.06 7.63 -30.81
C LYS A 35 13.72 7.19 -29.49
N ALA A 36 14.97 7.56 -29.24
CA ALA A 36 15.67 7.24 -27.99
C ALA A 36 15.00 7.90 -26.78
N ARG A 37 14.53 9.14 -26.92
CA ARG A 37 13.78 9.85 -25.88
C ARG A 37 12.46 9.18 -25.54
N LEU A 38 11.74 8.71 -26.55
CA LEU A 38 10.50 7.96 -26.38
C LEU A 38 10.73 6.61 -25.70
N LEU A 39 11.80 5.89 -26.06
CA LEU A 39 12.21 4.64 -25.42
C LEU A 39 12.60 4.82 -23.96
N THR A 40 13.37 5.86 -23.63
CA THR A 40 13.67 6.19 -22.23
C THR A 40 12.38 6.51 -21.47
N ARG A 41 11.45 7.25 -22.07
CA ARG A 41 10.17 7.58 -21.44
C ARG A 41 9.33 6.35 -21.15
N THR A 42 9.21 5.41 -22.08
CA THR A 42 8.46 4.16 -21.88
C THR A 42 9.15 3.25 -20.87
N ALA A 43 10.48 3.15 -20.91
CA ALA A 43 11.27 2.39 -19.95
C ALA A 43 11.09 2.92 -18.52
N LEU A 44 11.09 4.24 -18.31
CA LEU A 44 10.85 4.83 -16.99
C LEU A 44 9.43 4.58 -16.47
N TRP A 45 8.43 4.53 -17.35
CA TRP A 45 7.07 4.15 -16.97
C TRP A 45 6.98 2.68 -16.58
N PHE A 46 7.58 1.79 -17.37
CA PHE A 46 7.64 0.38 -17.07
C PHE A 46 8.34 0.12 -15.72
N LEU A 47 9.49 0.77 -15.49
CA LEU A 47 10.19 0.70 -14.22
C LEU A 47 9.37 1.24 -13.05
N ALA A 48 8.68 2.38 -13.22
CA ALA A 48 7.79 2.93 -12.20
C ALA A 48 6.66 1.96 -11.82
N VAL A 49 6.05 1.29 -12.82
CA VAL A 49 5.00 0.29 -12.58
C VAL A 49 5.55 -0.90 -11.80
N ILE A 50 6.73 -1.42 -12.17
CA ILE A 50 7.37 -2.52 -11.43
C ILE A 50 7.62 -2.11 -9.98
N LEU A 51 8.26 -0.96 -9.75
CA LEU A 51 8.58 -0.50 -8.40
C LEU A 51 7.33 -0.27 -7.56
N ALA A 52 6.29 0.35 -8.13
CA ALA A 52 5.02 0.56 -7.45
C ALA A 52 4.33 -0.78 -7.11
N ALA A 53 4.29 -1.73 -8.05
CA ALA A 53 3.72 -3.05 -7.82
C ALA A 53 4.48 -3.82 -6.72
N SER A 54 5.82 -3.82 -6.77
CA SER A 54 6.66 -4.42 -5.74
C SER A 54 6.39 -3.82 -4.37
N ALA A 55 6.28 -2.48 -4.27
CA ALA A 55 5.97 -1.80 -3.02
C ALA A 55 4.58 -2.18 -2.47
N MET A 56 3.55 -2.22 -3.32
CA MET A 56 2.20 -2.62 -2.93
C MET A 56 2.14 -4.07 -2.44
N ILE A 57 2.84 -4.99 -3.12
CA ILE A 57 2.94 -6.40 -2.71
C ILE A 57 3.61 -6.50 -1.34
N TYR A 58 4.72 -5.79 -1.14
CA TYR A 58 5.45 -5.78 0.13
C TYR A 58 4.61 -5.22 1.28
N GLN A 59 3.90 -4.11 1.06
CA GLN A 59 2.99 -3.52 2.06
C GLN A 59 1.85 -4.47 2.43
N ARG A 60 1.28 -5.17 1.45
CA ARG A 60 0.20 -6.14 1.71
C ARG A 60 0.71 -7.37 2.48
N ALA A 61 1.93 -7.83 2.19
CA ALA A 61 2.52 -8.99 2.85
C ALA A 61 2.91 -8.70 4.31
N THR A 62 3.32 -7.47 4.61
CA THR A 62 3.72 -7.02 5.97
C THR A 62 2.58 -6.35 6.73
N GLY A 63 1.39 -6.28 6.12
CA GLY A 63 0.24 -5.60 6.69
C GLY A 63 -0.29 -6.30 7.95
N PRO A 64 -0.85 -5.55 8.91
CA PRO A 64 -1.39 -6.10 10.16
C PRO A 64 -2.61 -7.00 9.93
N THR A 65 -3.22 -6.91 8.75
CA THR A 65 -4.37 -7.71 8.30
C THR A 65 -3.94 -9.05 7.68
N TYR A 66 -2.63 -9.28 7.47
CA TYR A 66 -2.14 -10.54 6.92
C TYR A 66 -2.34 -11.68 7.92
N PRO A 67 -3.04 -12.78 7.55
CA PRO A 67 -3.31 -13.89 8.45
C PRO A 67 -2.02 -14.48 9.03
N MET A 68 -2.04 -14.80 10.33
CA MET A 68 -0.91 -15.48 10.96
C MET A 68 -0.91 -16.94 10.51
N LYS A 69 0.19 -17.35 9.88
CA LYS A 69 0.37 -18.73 9.41
C LYS A 69 1.03 -19.53 10.52
N VAL A 70 0.35 -20.58 10.98
CA VAL A 70 0.87 -21.47 12.03
C VAL A 70 0.84 -22.91 11.51
N PRO A 71 1.96 -23.66 11.58
CA PRO A 71 1.95 -25.08 11.22
C PRO A 71 1.07 -25.87 12.20
N VAL A 72 0.27 -26.80 11.69
CA VAL A 72 -0.61 -27.66 12.49
C VAL A 72 -0.02 -29.06 12.57
N THR A 73 0.07 -29.76 11.44
CA THR A 73 0.65 -31.11 11.36
C THR A 73 1.17 -31.37 9.95
N GLY A 74 2.40 -31.91 9.83
CA GLY A 74 3.04 -32.15 8.54
C GLY A 74 3.15 -30.87 7.70
N ASN A 75 2.56 -30.86 6.49
CA ASN A 75 2.53 -29.70 5.59
C ASN A 75 1.25 -28.84 5.72
N ILE A 76 0.40 -29.08 6.71
CA ILE A 76 -0.84 -28.33 6.91
C ILE A 76 -0.56 -27.06 7.72
N VAL A 77 -0.96 -25.91 7.18
CA VAL A 77 -0.77 -24.59 7.79
C VAL A 77 -2.12 -23.94 8.04
N ALA A 78 -2.42 -23.64 9.31
CA ALA A 78 -3.58 -22.84 9.70
C ALA A 78 -3.34 -21.36 9.41
N LYS A 79 -4.39 -20.67 8.96
CA LYS A 79 -4.38 -19.23 8.70
C LYS A 79 -5.27 -18.55 9.74
N LEU A 80 -4.67 -18.13 10.83
CA LEU A 80 -5.39 -17.44 11.90
C LEU A 80 -5.71 -16.01 11.46
N ILE A 81 -7.00 -15.71 11.36
CA ILE A 81 -7.52 -14.44 10.89
C ILE A 81 -7.22 -13.30 11.88
N ARG A 82 -6.83 -12.13 11.35
CA ARG A 82 -6.49 -10.94 12.15
C ARG A 82 -7.46 -9.78 11.94
N THR A 83 -8.41 -9.94 11.03
CA THR A 83 -9.43 -8.92 10.75
C THR A 83 -10.71 -9.59 10.30
N HIS A 84 -11.84 -9.06 10.75
CA HIS A 84 -13.18 -9.50 10.35
C HIS A 84 -14.13 -8.31 10.28
N GLU A 85 -15.27 -8.49 9.61
CA GLU A 85 -16.33 -7.49 9.59
C GLU A 85 -17.18 -7.56 10.87
N SER A 86 -17.70 -6.43 11.35
CA SER A 86 -18.57 -6.38 12.54
C SER A 86 -20.00 -6.88 12.27
N THR A 87 -20.30 -7.30 11.04
CA THR A 87 -21.63 -7.70 10.57
C THR A 87 -22.06 -9.08 11.09
N GLY A 88 -21.10 -9.91 11.50
CA GLY A 88 -21.34 -11.27 11.98
C GLY A 88 -20.21 -11.79 12.86
N ASP A 89 -20.37 -13.03 13.29
CA ASP A 89 -19.36 -13.75 14.05
C ASP A 89 -18.16 -14.08 13.13
N ALA A 90 -16.96 -14.10 13.71
CA ALA A 90 -15.73 -14.34 12.96
C ALA A 90 -15.32 -15.81 13.09
N THR A 91 -15.56 -16.59 12.04
CA THR A 91 -15.22 -18.01 12.00
C THR A 91 -13.71 -18.19 11.85
N VAL A 92 -13.11 -18.88 12.83
CA VAL A 92 -11.69 -19.26 12.81
C VAL A 92 -11.57 -20.70 12.37
N GLU A 93 -10.82 -20.91 11.30
CA GLU A 93 -10.66 -22.22 10.66
C GLU A 93 -9.27 -22.82 10.95
N VAL A 94 -9.25 -24.07 11.39
CA VAL A 94 -8.03 -24.89 11.52
C VAL A 94 -8.16 -26.12 10.63
N PRO A 95 -7.43 -26.19 9.50
CA PRO A 95 -7.48 -27.35 8.62
C PRO A 95 -6.87 -28.58 9.30
N ILE A 96 -7.50 -29.75 9.12
CA ILE A 96 -7.05 -31.01 9.69
C ILE A 96 -7.04 -32.13 8.62
N PRO A 97 -6.19 -33.17 8.78
CA PRO A 97 -6.27 -34.37 7.94
C PRO A 97 -7.61 -35.08 8.12
N ALA A 98 -8.20 -35.55 7.01
CA ALA A 98 -9.47 -36.28 7.04
C ALA A 98 -9.42 -37.58 7.88
N THR A 99 -8.23 -38.18 8.03
CA THR A 99 -7.99 -39.35 8.88
C THR A 99 -8.23 -39.08 10.35
N ASP A 100 -7.97 -37.85 10.80
CA ASP A 100 -8.06 -37.45 12.21
C ASP A 100 -9.39 -36.75 12.53
N ALA A 101 -10.29 -36.61 11.56
CA ALA A 101 -11.57 -35.90 11.71
C ALA A 101 -12.44 -36.40 12.87
N LYS A 102 -12.31 -37.68 13.26
CA LYS A 102 -13.09 -38.29 14.35
C LYS A 102 -12.44 -38.15 15.73
N THR A 103 -11.13 -37.94 15.78
CA THR A 103 -10.34 -37.87 17.02
C THR A 103 -9.87 -36.45 17.30
N ALA A 104 -9.91 -35.56 16.30
CA ALA A 104 -9.50 -34.19 16.43
C ALA A 104 -10.49 -33.39 17.28
N THR A 105 -9.99 -32.74 18.32
CA THR A 105 -10.75 -31.78 19.11
C THR A 105 -9.99 -30.47 19.16
N ALA A 106 -10.70 -29.33 19.18
CA ALA A 106 -10.06 -28.06 19.43
C ALA A 106 -10.98 -27.15 20.25
N THR A 107 -10.35 -26.35 21.10
CA THR A 107 -11.00 -25.32 21.89
C THR A 107 -10.34 -23.99 21.57
N LEU A 108 -11.15 -23.05 21.11
CA LEU A 108 -10.75 -21.68 20.88
C LEU A 108 -10.94 -20.90 22.18
N TYR A 109 -9.88 -20.21 22.62
CA TYR A 109 -9.90 -19.38 23.82
C TYR A 109 -9.78 -17.92 23.40
N PHE A 110 -10.73 -17.09 23.81
CA PHE A 110 -10.70 -15.66 23.47
C PHE A 110 -10.98 -14.77 24.67
N LYS A 111 -10.48 -13.54 24.61
CA LYS A 111 -10.82 -12.46 25.55
C LYS A 111 -10.78 -11.11 24.85
N ARG A 112 -11.22 -10.06 25.55
CA ARG A 112 -11.07 -8.69 25.07
C ARG A 112 -9.59 -8.29 25.13
N PHE A 113 -9.12 -7.61 24.09
CA PHE A 113 -7.74 -7.17 24.03
C PHE A 113 -7.47 -6.11 25.11
N ARG A 114 -6.34 -6.25 25.83
CA ARG A 114 -5.92 -5.36 26.94
C ARG A 114 -6.88 -5.31 28.13
N THR A 115 -7.63 -6.39 28.38
CA THR A 115 -8.33 -6.59 29.65
C THR A 115 -7.67 -7.70 30.47
N ASN A 116 -7.88 -7.63 31.78
CA ASN A 116 -7.50 -8.68 32.73
C ASN A 116 -8.58 -9.77 32.84
N ASP A 117 -9.49 -9.83 31.85
CA ASP A 117 -10.52 -10.86 31.80
C ASP A 117 -9.89 -12.23 31.56
N GLU A 118 -10.51 -13.26 32.14
CA GLU A 118 -10.16 -14.65 31.83
C GLU A 118 -10.56 -15.01 30.40
N PHE A 119 -9.85 -15.97 29.82
CA PHE A 119 -10.16 -16.46 28.48
C PHE A 119 -11.44 -17.30 28.51
N THR A 120 -12.38 -16.97 27.63
CA THR A 120 -13.60 -17.75 27.43
C THR A 120 -13.32 -18.88 26.44
N PRO A 121 -13.55 -20.15 26.81
CA PRO A 121 -13.44 -21.28 25.90
C PRO A 121 -14.67 -21.41 24.99
N ILE A 122 -14.43 -21.69 23.71
CA ILE A 122 -15.43 -22.05 22.70
C ILE A 122 -14.98 -23.36 22.06
N PRO A 123 -15.77 -24.44 22.17
CA PRO A 123 -15.46 -25.70 21.49
C PRO A 123 -15.62 -25.52 19.98
N MET A 124 -14.61 -25.94 19.22
CA MET A 124 -14.65 -25.92 17.76
C MET A 124 -15.40 -27.15 17.24
N LYS A 125 -16.13 -26.98 16.13
CA LYS A 125 -16.87 -28.05 15.47
C LYS A 125 -16.09 -28.53 14.25
N VAL A 126 -16.12 -29.83 13.99
CA VAL A 126 -15.55 -30.39 12.76
C VAL A 126 -16.54 -30.17 11.63
N GLU A 127 -16.13 -29.42 10.63
CA GLU A 127 -16.86 -29.22 9.38
C GLU A 127 -16.12 -29.97 8.25
N THR A 128 -16.85 -30.79 7.50
CA THR A 128 -16.30 -31.52 6.36
C THR A 128 -17.00 -31.05 5.09
N THR A 129 -16.28 -30.31 4.26
CA THR A 129 -16.70 -29.99 2.89
C THR A 129 -16.12 -31.04 1.94
N GLU A 130 -16.72 -31.22 0.76
CA GLU A 130 -16.33 -32.20 -0.26
C GLU A 130 -14.83 -32.20 -0.65
N SER A 131 -14.10 -31.12 -0.34
CA SER A 131 -12.67 -30.98 -0.64
C SER A 131 -11.74 -30.93 0.57
N ARG A 132 -12.24 -30.64 1.79
CA ARG A 132 -11.41 -30.37 2.99
C ARG A 132 -12.17 -30.64 4.29
N THR A 133 -11.46 -31.11 5.30
CA THR A 133 -11.93 -31.19 6.68
C THR A 133 -11.26 -30.10 7.50
N GLN A 134 -12.05 -29.35 8.26
CA GLN A 134 -11.56 -28.26 9.09
C GLN A 134 -12.31 -28.18 10.43
N LEU A 135 -11.65 -27.63 11.44
CA LEU A 135 -12.25 -27.26 12.71
C LEU A 135 -12.64 -25.79 12.64
N GLU A 136 -13.88 -25.48 12.96
CA GLU A 136 -14.44 -24.13 12.94
C GLU A 136 -14.86 -23.69 14.33
N GLY A 137 -14.43 -22.49 14.72
CA GLY A 137 -14.80 -21.86 15.98
C GLY A 137 -15.22 -20.42 15.74
N ASP A 138 -16.43 -20.06 16.15
CA ASP A 138 -16.98 -18.73 15.93
C ASP A 138 -16.59 -17.78 17.08
N LEU A 139 -15.83 -16.75 16.74
CA LEU A 139 -15.60 -15.63 17.65
C LEU A 139 -16.83 -14.71 17.66
N PRO A 140 -17.32 -14.30 18.85
CA PRO A 140 -18.52 -13.48 18.91
C PRO A 140 -18.27 -12.12 18.26
N LYS A 141 -19.25 -11.68 17.47
CA LYS A 141 -19.25 -10.36 16.84
C LYS A 141 -18.88 -9.26 17.84
N GLN A 142 -18.02 -8.34 17.40
CA GLN A 142 -17.66 -7.16 18.16
C GLN A 142 -18.11 -5.90 17.42
N PRO A 143 -18.36 -4.79 18.15
CA PRO A 143 -18.55 -3.50 17.51
C PRO A 143 -17.31 -3.09 16.69
N ALA A 144 -17.49 -2.12 15.80
CA ALA A 144 -16.41 -1.49 15.06
C ALA A 144 -15.25 -1.08 15.99
N ALA A 145 -14.02 -1.26 15.53
CA ALA A 145 -12.79 -1.04 16.28
C ALA A 145 -12.58 -1.97 17.50
N GLY A 146 -13.52 -2.87 17.78
CA GLY A 146 -13.37 -3.94 18.76
C GLY A 146 -12.17 -4.82 18.45
N LYS A 147 -11.46 -5.24 19.50
CA LYS A 147 -10.31 -6.13 19.40
C LYS A 147 -10.47 -7.29 20.37
N LEU A 148 -10.31 -8.50 19.84
CA LEU A 148 -10.20 -9.70 20.64
C LEU A 148 -8.78 -10.25 20.53
N GLU A 149 -8.36 -10.90 21.59
CA GLU A 149 -7.15 -11.69 21.64
C GLU A 149 -7.56 -13.15 21.80
N TYR A 150 -7.05 -14.03 20.94
CA TYR A 150 -7.39 -15.43 20.98
C TYR A 150 -6.20 -16.35 20.68
N TYR A 151 -6.32 -17.58 21.15
CA TYR A 151 -5.46 -18.70 20.80
C TYR A 151 -6.31 -19.96 20.71
N ILE A 152 -5.76 -21.03 20.13
CA ILE A 152 -6.46 -22.30 19.96
C ILE A 152 -5.63 -23.37 20.63
N GLU A 153 -6.27 -24.26 21.38
CA GLU A 153 -5.68 -25.52 21.80
C GLU A 153 -6.36 -26.62 21.01
N ALA A 154 -5.56 -27.37 20.26
CA ALA A 154 -6.03 -28.45 19.40
C ALA A 154 -5.36 -29.75 19.81
N GLU A 155 -6.11 -30.84 19.83
CA GLU A 155 -5.62 -32.19 19.94
C GLU A 155 -5.88 -32.90 18.61
N ILE A 156 -4.82 -33.18 17.85
CA ILE A 156 -4.90 -33.76 16.51
C ILE A 156 -3.98 -34.97 16.49
N ALA A 157 -4.46 -36.11 15.98
CA ALA A 157 -3.71 -37.38 15.94
C ALA A 157 -3.14 -37.80 17.33
N GLY A 158 -3.82 -37.45 18.42
CA GLY A 158 -3.40 -37.72 19.80
C GLY A 158 -2.26 -36.84 20.32
N GLN A 159 -1.90 -35.77 19.60
CA GLN A 159 -0.95 -34.75 20.05
C GLN A 159 -1.67 -33.46 20.41
N SER A 160 -1.55 -33.02 21.67
CA SER A 160 -2.03 -31.71 22.11
C SER A 160 -1.04 -30.62 21.69
N MET A 161 -1.53 -29.60 20.99
CA MET A 161 -0.75 -28.44 20.57
C MET A 161 -1.53 -27.14 20.80
N ARG A 162 -0.78 -26.05 20.95
CA ARG A 162 -1.32 -24.70 21.06
C ARG A 162 -0.95 -23.88 19.84
N LEU A 163 -1.92 -23.19 19.27
CA LEU A 163 -1.78 -22.34 18.10
C LEU A 163 -2.13 -20.90 18.49
N PRO A 164 -1.16 -19.96 18.47
CA PRO A 164 0.27 -20.11 18.17
C PRO A 164 1.07 -20.80 19.29
N GLU A 165 2.21 -21.41 18.94
CA GLU A 165 3.09 -22.13 19.89
C GLU A 165 3.58 -21.21 21.02
N ASN A 166 3.88 -19.96 20.69
CA ASN A 166 4.34 -18.96 21.65
C ASN A 166 3.18 -18.41 22.50
N LYS A 167 3.29 -18.55 23.82
CA LYS A 167 2.30 -18.00 24.79
C LYS A 167 2.19 -16.48 24.77
N ASN A 168 3.24 -15.78 24.37
CA ASN A 168 3.29 -14.33 24.35
C ASN A 168 2.79 -13.71 23.03
N GLU A 169 2.47 -14.53 22.02
CA GLU A 169 2.11 -14.07 20.67
C GLU A 169 0.70 -14.52 20.29
N ASN A 170 -0.28 -14.25 21.15
CA ASN A 170 -1.67 -14.54 20.83
C ASN A 170 -2.13 -13.73 19.61
N VAL A 171 -3.12 -14.28 18.91
CA VAL A 171 -3.65 -13.63 17.72
C VAL A 171 -4.58 -12.51 18.12
N ILE A 172 -4.27 -11.30 17.65
CA ILE A 172 -5.12 -10.13 17.84
C ILE A 172 -5.95 -9.96 16.58
N ILE A 173 -7.26 -10.11 16.72
CA ILE A 173 -8.24 -9.83 15.67
C ILE A 173 -8.87 -8.45 15.90
N ARG A 174 -9.02 -7.69 14.81
CA ARG A 174 -9.71 -6.39 14.80
C ARG A 174 -10.98 -6.46 13.97
N PHE A 175 -12.07 -5.95 14.51
CA PHE A 175 -13.35 -5.83 13.81
C PHE A 175 -13.46 -4.46 13.14
N LYS A 176 -14.03 -4.45 11.93
CA LYS A 176 -14.27 -3.25 11.13
C LYS A 176 -15.65 -3.29 10.49
N ASP A 177 -16.27 -2.15 10.31
CA ASP A 177 -17.51 -2.06 9.57
C ASP A 177 -17.26 -2.03 8.05
N PRO A 178 -18.22 -2.49 7.24
CA PRO A 178 -18.14 -2.40 5.79
C PRO A 178 -18.13 -0.92 5.38
N VAL A 179 -17.14 -0.55 4.57
CA VAL A 179 -16.99 0.82 4.07
C VAL A 179 -17.73 0.93 2.74
N PRO A 180 -18.56 1.98 2.53
CA PRO A 180 -19.24 2.18 1.26
C PRO A 180 -18.28 2.22 0.06
N ASP A 181 -18.61 1.47 -0.98
CA ASP A 181 -17.80 1.36 -2.22
C ASP A 181 -17.57 2.73 -2.87
N GLY A 182 -18.55 3.63 -2.79
CA GLY A 182 -18.45 4.99 -3.32
C GLY A 182 -17.36 5.84 -2.66
N VAL A 183 -16.83 5.46 -1.50
CA VAL A 183 -15.70 6.12 -0.82
C VAL A 183 -14.44 5.28 -0.92
N LEU A 184 -14.56 3.96 -0.77
CA LEU A 184 -13.44 3.03 -0.79
C LEU A 184 -12.76 2.95 -2.17
N ILE A 185 -13.54 2.84 -3.25
CA ILE A 185 -13.00 2.72 -4.61
C ILE A 185 -12.24 3.99 -5.02
N PRO A 186 -12.78 5.22 -4.85
CA PRO A 186 -12.03 6.43 -5.14
C PRO A 186 -10.76 6.57 -4.29
N HIS A 187 -10.81 6.22 -3.00
CA HIS A 187 -9.65 6.27 -2.11
C HIS A 187 -8.50 5.40 -2.62
N ILE A 188 -8.77 4.10 -2.86
CA ILE A 188 -7.76 3.15 -3.30
C ILE A 188 -7.21 3.54 -4.68
N THR A 189 -8.09 3.97 -5.58
CA THR A 189 -7.69 4.40 -6.94
C THR A 189 -6.73 5.58 -6.87
N LEU A 190 -7.06 6.62 -6.10
CA LEU A 190 -6.18 7.78 -5.92
C LEU A 190 -4.86 7.41 -5.25
N MET A 191 -4.85 6.48 -4.30
CA MET A 191 -3.62 6.02 -3.66
C MET A 191 -2.69 5.28 -4.64
N ILE A 192 -3.23 4.34 -5.43
CA ILE A 192 -2.45 3.59 -6.44
C ILE A 192 -1.87 4.55 -7.48
N LEU A 193 -2.70 5.47 -8.00
CA LEU A 193 -2.25 6.48 -8.96
C LEU A 193 -1.18 7.39 -8.36
N SER A 194 -1.34 7.82 -7.12
CA SER A 194 -0.36 8.68 -6.44
C SER A 194 0.99 8.00 -6.27
N ILE A 195 1.02 6.74 -5.85
CA ILE A 195 2.26 5.96 -5.71
C ILE A 195 2.93 5.80 -7.08
N LEU A 196 2.18 5.43 -8.12
CA LEU A 196 2.71 5.26 -9.47
C LEU A 196 3.29 6.57 -10.03
N LEU A 197 2.53 7.65 -9.96
CA LEU A 197 2.95 8.98 -10.42
C LEU A 197 4.14 9.49 -9.61
N GLY A 198 4.17 9.20 -8.30
CA GLY A 198 5.26 9.57 -7.40
C GLY A 198 6.57 8.86 -7.76
N MET A 199 6.52 7.54 -7.95
CA MET A 199 7.67 6.75 -8.43
C MET A 199 8.15 7.27 -9.79
N ARG A 200 7.21 7.55 -10.70
CA ARG A 200 7.54 8.09 -12.03
C ARG A 200 8.16 9.50 -11.96
N SER A 201 7.72 10.33 -11.03
CA SER A 201 8.26 11.67 -10.79
C SER A 201 9.69 11.58 -10.21
N GLY A 202 9.92 10.71 -9.24
CA GLY A 202 11.24 10.46 -8.67
C GLY A 202 12.25 9.94 -9.71
N LEU A 203 11.84 8.99 -10.55
CA LEU A 203 12.65 8.52 -11.68
C LEU A 203 12.90 9.61 -12.72
N ALA A 204 11.92 10.51 -12.96
CA ALA A 204 12.12 11.66 -13.85
C ALA A 204 13.22 12.58 -13.31
N ALA A 205 13.21 12.86 -12.00
CA ALA A 205 14.19 13.73 -11.35
C ALA A 205 15.63 13.22 -11.51
N LEU A 206 15.82 11.89 -11.52
CA LEU A 206 17.13 11.27 -11.61
C LEU A 206 17.66 11.13 -13.05
N PHE A 207 16.81 10.73 -13.99
CA PHE A 207 17.27 10.30 -15.32
C PHE A 207 16.86 11.23 -16.46
N ALA A 208 15.72 11.91 -16.35
CA ALA A 208 15.21 12.79 -17.40
C ALA A 208 14.05 13.66 -16.84
N PRO A 209 14.28 14.93 -16.46
CA PRO A 209 13.31 15.75 -15.73
C PRO A 209 12.08 16.22 -16.55
N TYR A 210 11.80 15.55 -17.67
CA TYR A 210 10.66 15.83 -18.52
C TYR A 210 9.33 15.62 -17.77
N ASN A 211 8.47 16.65 -17.79
CA ASN A 211 7.16 16.69 -17.12
C ASN A 211 7.19 16.36 -15.61
N MET A 212 8.37 16.37 -14.97
CA MET A 212 8.54 16.05 -13.54
C MET A 212 7.64 16.92 -12.66
N ARG A 213 7.61 18.23 -12.91
CA ARG A 213 6.82 19.18 -12.11
C ARG A 213 5.32 18.90 -12.18
N GLN A 214 4.79 18.56 -13.36
CA GLN A 214 3.37 18.23 -13.53
C GLN A 214 3.03 16.93 -12.80
N LEU A 215 3.89 15.91 -12.91
CA LEU A 215 3.70 14.63 -12.22
C LEU A 215 3.78 14.80 -10.70
N ALA A 216 4.74 15.59 -10.21
CA ALA A 216 4.86 15.89 -8.78
C ALA A 216 3.61 16.59 -8.22
N TRP A 217 3.07 17.58 -8.94
CA TRP A 217 1.81 18.23 -8.54
C TRP A 217 0.61 17.27 -8.59
N ALA A 218 0.52 16.43 -9.64
CA ALA A 218 -0.53 15.42 -9.73
C ALA A 218 -0.46 14.42 -8.57
N THR A 219 0.74 13.94 -8.21
CA THR A 219 0.96 13.09 -7.04
C THR A 219 0.55 13.81 -5.75
N LEU A 220 0.96 15.06 -5.55
CA LEU A 220 0.63 15.82 -4.35
C LEU A 220 -0.89 15.98 -4.19
N CYS A 221 -1.59 16.38 -5.26
CA CYS A 221 -3.04 16.49 -5.25
C CYS A 221 -3.70 15.12 -4.99
N GLY A 222 -3.23 14.07 -5.67
CA GLY A 222 -3.73 12.70 -5.48
C GLY A 222 -3.54 12.18 -4.05
N MET A 223 -2.38 12.43 -3.42
CA MET A 223 -2.11 12.06 -2.04
C MET A 223 -2.93 12.88 -1.05
N THR A 224 -3.16 14.16 -1.35
CA THR A 224 -3.95 15.03 -0.48
C THR A 224 -5.41 14.57 -0.48
N VAL A 225 -6.02 14.41 -1.66
CA VAL A 225 -7.42 13.99 -1.76
C VAL A 225 -7.58 12.53 -1.36
N GLY A 226 -6.76 11.63 -1.90
CA GLY A 226 -6.81 10.20 -1.62
C GLY A 226 -6.42 9.88 -0.18
N GLY A 227 -5.27 10.36 0.27
CA GLY A 227 -4.71 10.04 1.59
C GLY A 227 -5.32 10.87 2.71
N MET A 228 -5.27 12.21 2.62
CA MET A 228 -5.62 13.08 3.74
C MET A 228 -7.13 13.38 3.86
N ILE A 229 -7.90 13.27 2.77
CA ILE A 229 -9.35 13.52 2.79
C ILE A 229 -10.12 12.20 2.81
N LEU A 230 -9.96 11.37 1.78
CA LEU A 230 -10.71 10.11 1.68
C LEU A 230 -10.23 9.06 2.69
N GLY A 231 -8.94 9.06 3.06
CA GLY A 231 -8.39 8.14 4.07
C GLY A 231 -9.11 8.23 5.42
N PRO A 232 -9.20 9.42 6.05
CA PRO A 232 -9.97 9.59 7.29
C PRO A 232 -11.46 9.26 7.13
N MET A 233 -12.07 9.52 5.97
CA MET A 233 -13.46 9.10 5.72
C MET A 233 -13.60 7.58 5.75
N VAL A 234 -12.71 6.84 5.06
CA VAL A 234 -12.68 5.37 5.11
C VAL A 234 -12.49 4.87 6.53
N GLN A 235 -11.63 5.49 7.32
CA GLN A 235 -11.43 5.11 8.72
C GLN A 235 -12.67 5.34 9.58
N LYS A 236 -13.33 6.49 9.42
CA LYS A 236 -14.59 6.78 10.12
C LYS A 236 -15.66 5.75 9.81
N TYR A 237 -15.80 5.37 8.55
CA TYR A 237 -16.74 4.31 8.18
C TYR A 237 -16.36 2.95 8.76
N ALA A 238 -15.07 2.61 8.80
CA ALA A 238 -14.60 1.31 9.28
C ALA A 238 -14.58 1.16 10.82
N PHE A 239 -14.36 2.25 11.54
CA PHE A 239 -14.04 2.23 12.98
C PHE A 239 -14.89 3.19 13.83
N GLY A 240 -15.77 3.99 13.21
CA GLY A 240 -16.60 4.99 13.89
C GLY A 240 -15.88 6.30 14.23
N GLU A 241 -14.56 6.31 14.18
CA GLU A 241 -13.72 7.45 14.56
C GLU A 241 -12.87 7.94 13.39
N TYR A 242 -12.64 9.26 13.34
CA TYR A 242 -11.53 9.80 12.55
C TYR A 242 -10.22 9.53 13.31
N TRP A 243 -9.10 9.52 12.59
CA TRP A 243 -7.76 9.18 13.10
C TRP A 243 -7.34 9.88 14.41
#